data_AF-A0A2N7CGP6-F1
#
_entry.id   AF-A0A2N7CGP6-F1
#
_cell.length_a   1.000
_cell.length_b   1.000
_cell.length_c   1.000
_cell.angle_alpha   90.00
_cell.angle_beta   90.00
_cell.angle_gamma   90.00
#
_symmetry.space_group_name_H-M   'P 1'
#
loop_
_entity.id
_entity.type
_entity.pdbx_description
1 polymer ?
#
loop_
_entity_poly.entity_id
_entity_poly.type
_entity_poly.pdbx_seq_one_letter_code
_entity_poly.pdbx_strand_id
1 'polypeptide(L)'
;MDISKGVVSKLRNTVEISSGGHNNGVTTTHVTIFQIDKQPVQLKSNEAILIDENDNVAVAGKVNNGIFNAYAYKNNTTGVSGNIGMRLHLFFGIVFPLAGAYTINVFSTPFSSPMPKLIGAIFIGSGLYTFYKGIQISKASKLLQLK
;
A
#
# COMPACT_ATOMS: atom_id res chain seq x y z
N MET A 1 1.89 0.28 -15.46
CA MET A 1 1.33 -0.60 -14.41
C MET A 1 1.43 -1.94 -15.04
N ASP A 2 2.32 -2.73 -14.51
CA ASP A 2 2.89 -3.82 -15.26
C ASP A 2 2.58 -5.11 -14.49
N ILE A 3 2.57 -6.23 -15.21
CA ILE A 3 2.29 -7.54 -14.64
C ILE A 3 3.52 -8.40 -14.89
N SER A 4 3.99 -9.08 -13.85
CA SER A 4 5.01 -10.12 -13.95
C SER A 4 4.39 -11.45 -13.50
N LYS A 5 4.64 -12.51 -14.26
CA LYS A 5 4.11 -13.86 -14.00
C LYS A 5 5.24 -14.86 -14.13
N GLY A 6 5.32 -15.82 -13.22
CA GLY A 6 6.28 -16.92 -13.32
C GLY A 6 6.50 -17.62 -11.98
N VAL A 7 7.55 -18.43 -11.93
CA VAL A 7 7.90 -19.22 -10.75
C VAL A 7 8.73 -18.38 -9.80
N VAL A 8 8.35 -18.38 -8.53
CA VAL A 8 9.06 -17.70 -7.45
C VAL A 8 10.40 -18.38 -7.22
N SER A 9 11.46 -17.58 -7.23
CA SER A 9 12.81 -18.02 -6.88
C SER A 9 13.47 -17.07 -5.88
N LYS A 10 14.38 -17.58 -5.04
CA LYS A 10 15.16 -16.80 -4.05
C LYS A 10 14.28 -15.98 -3.09
N LEU A 11 13.22 -16.60 -2.58
CA LEU A 11 12.28 -16.00 -1.63
C LEU A 11 12.99 -15.63 -0.32
N ARG A 12 12.69 -14.43 0.17
CA ARG A 12 13.12 -13.90 1.45
C ARG A 12 11.95 -13.20 2.11
N ASN A 13 11.65 -13.61 3.33
CA ASN A 13 10.65 -12.96 4.16
C ASN A 13 11.35 -12.21 5.29
N THR A 14 10.96 -10.96 5.50
CA THR A 14 11.42 -10.15 6.61
C THR A 14 10.25 -9.34 7.17
N VAL A 15 10.44 -8.80 8.36
CA VAL A 15 9.44 -8.00 9.05
C VAL A 15 10.08 -6.67 9.42
N GLU A 16 9.46 -5.59 8.98
CA GLU A 16 9.80 -4.24 9.38
C GLU A 16 8.89 -3.85 10.55
N ILE A 17 9.49 -3.65 11.72
CA ILE A 17 8.78 -3.28 12.94
C ILE A 17 9.03 -1.80 13.19
N SER A 18 7.96 -1.02 13.25
CA SER A 18 8.03 0.38 13.65
C SER A 18 7.38 0.53 15.02
N SER A 19 8.15 0.99 16.00
CA SER A 19 7.72 1.26 17.38
C SER A 19 7.87 2.75 17.67
N GLY A 20 6.79 3.38 18.13
CA GLY A 20 6.73 4.81 18.41
C GLY A 20 7.27 5.23 19.79
N GLY A 21 7.98 4.37 20.52
CA GLY A 21 8.49 4.67 21.87
C GLY A 21 7.61 4.15 23.02
N HIS A 22 7.95 4.53 24.26
CA HIS A 22 7.32 4.04 25.50
C HIS A 22 5.80 4.37 25.51
N ASN A 23 4.94 3.34 25.39
CA ASN A 23 3.47 3.37 25.28
C ASN A 23 2.82 3.59 23.89
N ASN A 24 3.56 3.48 22.79
CA ASN A 24 2.96 3.60 21.45
C ASN A 24 2.71 2.25 20.77
N GLY A 25 1.71 2.21 19.88
CA GLY A 25 1.32 1.02 19.13
C GLY A 25 2.46 0.50 18.25
N VAL A 26 2.65 -0.83 18.26
CA VAL A 26 3.62 -1.51 17.40
C VAL A 26 2.98 -1.74 16.03
N THR A 27 3.61 -1.23 14.97
CA THR A 27 3.19 -1.50 13.60
C THR A 27 4.14 -2.50 12.96
N THR A 28 3.58 -3.58 12.43
CA THR A 28 4.32 -4.67 11.78
C THR A 28 4.04 -4.63 10.29
N THR A 29 5.09 -4.49 9.48
CA THR A 29 5.02 -4.60 8.02
C THR A 29 5.75 -5.86 7.57
N HIS A 30 5.02 -6.78 6.93
CA HIS A 30 5.58 -7.95 6.29
C HIS A 30 6.19 -7.54 4.94
N VAL A 31 7.45 -7.90 4.75
CA VAL A 31 8.19 -7.61 3.52
C VAL A 31 8.64 -8.94 2.92
N THR A 32 8.13 -9.23 1.72
CA THR A 32 8.50 -10.42 0.96
C THR A 32 9.24 -9.99 -0.30
N ILE A 33 10.44 -10.52 -0.49
CA ILE A 33 11.33 -10.22 -1.62
C ILE A 33 11.65 -11.53 -2.32
N PHE A 34 11.52 -11.57 -3.64
CA PHE A 34 11.79 -12.77 -4.44
C PHE A 34 12.15 -12.38 -5.88
N GLN A 35 12.37 -13.38 -6.74
CA GLN A 35 12.64 -13.20 -8.15
C GLN A 35 11.64 -13.97 -9.02
N ILE A 36 11.16 -13.31 -10.07
CA ILE A 36 10.45 -13.93 -11.19
C ILE A 36 11.30 -13.67 -12.44
N ASP A 37 11.69 -14.70 -13.17
CA ASP A 37 12.51 -14.57 -14.39
C ASP A 37 13.74 -13.65 -14.21
N LYS A 38 14.45 -13.79 -13.08
CA LYS A 38 15.60 -12.96 -12.66
C LYS A 38 15.27 -11.50 -12.31
N GLN A 39 14.02 -11.06 -12.44
CA GLN A 39 13.57 -9.74 -12.00
C GLN A 39 13.27 -9.75 -10.49
N PRO A 40 13.93 -8.89 -9.67
CA PRO A 40 13.60 -8.78 -8.26
C PRO A 40 12.23 -8.14 -8.07
N VAL A 41 11.39 -8.80 -7.27
CA VAL A 41 10.05 -8.39 -6.88
C VAL A 41 10.01 -8.15 -5.38
N GLN A 42 9.36 -7.08 -4.97
CA GLN A 42 9.15 -6.74 -3.58
C GLN A 42 7.65 -6.48 -3.31
N LEU A 43 7.14 -7.13 -2.26
CA LEU A 43 5.82 -6.91 -1.69
C LEU A 43 5.98 -6.41 -0.25
N LYS A 44 5.26 -5.34 0.11
CA LYS A 44 5.18 -4.81 1.48
C LYS A 44 3.72 -4.74 1.89
N SER A 45 3.34 -5.44 2.94
CA SER A 45 1.94 -5.52 3.40
C SER A 45 1.86 -5.48 4.92
N ASN A 46 0.76 -4.96 5.46
CA ASN A 46 0.44 -5.05 6.88
C ASN A 46 -0.16 -6.41 7.27
N GLU A 47 -0.44 -7.24 6.27
CA GLU A 47 -0.93 -8.61 6.42
C GLU A 47 0.13 -9.58 5.88
N ALA A 48 0.12 -10.82 6.37
CA ALA A 48 1.02 -11.86 5.89
C ALA A 48 0.85 -12.09 4.38
N ILE A 49 1.98 -12.28 3.69
CA ILE A 49 2.01 -12.57 2.26
C ILE A 49 2.17 -14.08 2.11
N LEU A 50 1.19 -14.74 1.48
CA LEU A 50 1.12 -16.19 1.35
C LEU A 50 1.68 -16.64 0.00
N ILE A 51 3.00 -16.55 -0.12
CA ILE A 51 3.78 -16.98 -1.29
C ILE A 51 4.96 -17.80 -0.78
N ASP A 52 5.15 -18.99 -1.36
CA ASP A 52 6.27 -19.87 -1.05
C ASP A 52 7.23 -20.02 -2.25
N GLU A 53 8.43 -20.57 -1.99
CA GLU A 53 9.42 -20.87 -3.03
C GLU A 53 8.86 -21.89 -4.01
N ASN A 54 9.13 -21.71 -5.31
CA ASN A 54 8.60 -22.51 -6.42
C ASN A 54 7.11 -22.34 -6.72
N ASP A 55 6.40 -21.43 -6.05
CA ASP A 55 5.04 -21.10 -6.44
C ASP A 55 4.99 -20.42 -7.80
N ASN A 56 3.96 -20.73 -8.59
CA ASN A 56 3.62 -19.97 -9.78
C ASN A 56 2.76 -18.78 -9.37
N VAL A 57 3.29 -17.57 -9.48
CA VAL A 57 2.61 -16.35 -9.04
C VAL A 57 2.47 -15.34 -10.16
N ALA A 58 1.44 -14.51 -10.05
CA ALA A 58 1.25 -13.31 -10.83
C ALA A 58 1.25 -12.09 -9.90
N VAL A 59 2.06 -11.09 -10.20
CA VAL A 59 2.14 -9.83 -9.45
C VAL A 59 1.87 -8.65 -10.35
N ALA A 60 1.25 -7.61 -9.80
CA ALA A 60 0.98 -6.37 -10.51
C ALA A 60 1.49 -5.17 -9.74
N GLY A 61 2.19 -4.27 -10.43
CA GLY A 61 2.91 -3.19 -9.77
C GLY A 61 3.61 -2.24 -10.72
N LYS A 62 4.69 -1.63 -10.22
CA LYS A 62 5.55 -0.72 -10.97
C LYS A 62 7.02 -1.01 -10.66
N VAL A 63 7.87 -0.90 -11.67
CA VAL A 63 9.32 -0.91 -11.47
C VAL A 63 9.76 0.46 -10.96
N ASN A 64 10.53 0.47 -9.86
CA ASN A 64 11.18 1.66 -9.34
C ASN A 64 12.59 1.29 -8.90
N ASN A 65 13.60 2.06 -9.32
CA ASN A 65 15.02 1.80 -9.03
C ASN A 65 15.46 0.35 -9.33
N GLY A 66 14.97 -0.22 -10.44
CA GLY A 66 15.30 -1.59 -10.85
C GLY A 66 14.58 -2.71 -10.07
N ILE A 67 13.77 -2.38 -9.06
CA ILE A 67 12.98 -3.36 -8.28
C ILE A 67 11.51 -3.25 -8.69
N PHE A 68 10.88 -4.40 -8.95
CA PHE A 68 9.46 -4.47 -9.21
C PHE A 68 8.69 -4.38 -7.89
N ASN A 69 8.11 -3.21 -7.61
CA ASN A 69 7.30 -2.97 -6.42
C ASN A 69 5.87 -3.41 -6.72
N ALA A 70 5.50 -4.59 -6.22
CA ALA A 70 4.18 -5.16 -6.40
C ALA A 70 3.19 -4.55 -5.41
N TYR A 71 1.98 -4.24 -5.91
CA TYR A 71 0.87 -3.73 -5.12
C TYR A 71 -0.20 -4.79 -4.88
N ALA A 72 -0.23 -5.83 -5.71
CA ALA A 72 -1.09 -6.99 -5.56
C ALA A 72 -0.40 -8.25 -6.06
N TYR A 73 -0.82 -9.39 -5.54
CA TYR A 73 -0.37 -10.71 -5.97
C TYR A 73 -1.53 -11.69 -6.07
N LYS A 74 -1.34 -12.71 -6.92
CA LYS A 74 -2.18 -13.90 -7.03
C LYS A 74 -1.24 -15.10 -7.13
N ASN A 75 -1.34 -15.99 -6.17
CA ASN A 75 -0.66 -17.27 -6.16
C ASN A 75 -1.52 -18.25 -6.96
N ASN A 76 -1.04 -18.66 -8.13
CA ASN A 76 -1.76 -19.59 -9.01
C ASN A 76 -1.61 -21.04 -8.54
N THR A 77 -0.63 -21.36 -7.70
CA THR A 77 -0.48 -22.68 -7.08
C THR A 77 -1.55 -22.90 -6.01
N THR A 78 -1.69 -21.95 -5.07
CA THR A 78 -2.60 -22.08 -3.92
C THR A 78 -3.97 -21.44 -4.13
N GLY A 79 -4.12 -20.60 -5.15
CA GLY A 79 -5.34 -19.83 -5.44
C GLY A 79 -5.51 -18.56 -4.59
N VAL A 80 -4.60 -18.31 -3.63
CA VAL A 80 -4.66 -17.14 -2.76
C VAL A 80 -4.33 -15.85 -3.52
N SER A 81 -5.03 -14.76 -3.22
CA SER A 81 -4.69 -13.44 -3.73
C SER A 81 -4.68 -12.40 -2.60
N GLY A 82 -3.87 -11.37 -2.76
CA GLY A 82 -3.72 -10.32 -1.77
C GLY A 82 -3.27 -8.99 -2.36
N ASN A 83 -3.37 -7.94 -1.56
CA ASN A 83 -2.96 -6.59 -1.95
C ASN A 83 -2.38 -5.84 -0.75
N ILE A 84 -1.60 -4.79 -1.01
CA ILE A 84 -0.83 -4.06 0.01
C ILE A 84 -1.67 -3.07 0.86
N GLY A 85 -2.91 -3.43 1.20
CA GLY A 85 -3.78 -2.61 2.05
C GLY A 85 -4.64 -1.59 1.28
N MET A 86 -5.25 -2.01 0.17
CA MET A 86 -6.18 -1.19 -0.63
C MET A 86 -7.28 -0.55 0.24
N ARG A 87 -7.90 -1.34 1.13
CA ARG A 87 -9.03 -0.89 1.95
C ARG A 87 -8.66 0.28 2.84
N LEU A 88 -7.50 0.21 3.50
CA LEU A 88 -7.04 1.24 4.42
C LEU A 88 -6.69 2.55 3.67
N HIS A 89 -6.05 2.42 2.50
CA HIS A 89 -5.74 3.57 1.65
C HIS A 89 -7.00 4.27 1.12
N LEU A 90 -8.01 3.50 0.68
CA LEU A 90 -9.27 4.10 0.23
C LEU A 90 -10.02 4.76 1.40
N PHE A 91 -10.06 4.11 2.56
CA PHE A 91 -10.70 4.65 3.76
C PHE A 91 -10.09 5.99 4.19
N PHE A 92 -8.78 6.03 4.46
CA PHE A 92 -8.12 7.27 4.87
C PHE A 92 -8.06 8.30 3.75
N GLY A 93 -8.03 7.85 2.50
CA GLY A 93 -8.11 8.71 1.34
C GLY A 93 -9.41 9.54 1.26
N ILE A 94 -10.49 9.05 1.89
CA ILE A 94 -11.78 9.75 1.98
C ILE A 94 -11.91 10.48 3.32
N VAL A 95 -11.49 9.86 4.42
CA VAL A 95 -11.65 10.43 5.77
C VAL A 95 -10.81 11.70 5.94
N PHE A 96 -9.55 11.70 5.47
CA PHE A 96 -8.66 12.84 5.69
C PHE A 96 -9.10 14.12 4.97
N PRO A 97 -9.55 14.09 3.70
CA PRO A 97 -10.07 15.30 3.07
C PRO A 97 -11.34 15.83 3.73
N LEU A 98 -12.24 14.94 4.18
CA LEU A 98 -13.43 15.35 4.92
C LEU A 98 -13.07 16.00 6.25
N ALA A 99 -12.16 15.40 7.01
CA ALA A 99 -11.66 15.96 8.26
C ALA A 99 -10.94 17.31 8.05
N GLY A 100 -10.14 17.44 6.98
CA GLY A 100 -9.48 18.68 6.62
C GLY A 100 -10.46 19.78 6.24
N ALA A 101 -11.46 19.48 5.41
CA ALA A 101 -12.52 20.43 5.05
C ALA A 101 -13.34 20.87 6.27
N TYR A 102 -13.69 19.93 7.15
CA TYR A 102 -14.38 20.22 8.41
C TYR A 102 -13.54 21.13 9.32
N THR A 103 -12.24 20.86 9.44
CA THR A 103 -11.32 21.68 10.24
C THR A 103 -11.26 23.11 9.74
N ILE A 104 -11.16 23.29 8.41
CA ILE A 104 -11.17 24.62 7.79
C ILE A 104 -12.49 25.34 8.10
N ASN A 105 -13.63 24.66 7.96
CA ASN A 105 -14.94 25.27 8.14
C ASN A 105 -15.22 25.69 9.59
N VAL A 106 -14.92 24.83 10.56
CA VAL A 106 -15.28 25.01 11.97
C VAL A 106 -14.27 25.88 12.74
N PHE A 107 -12.97 25.72 12.47
CA PHE A 107 -11.93 26.37 13.28
C PHE A 107 -11.33 27.62 12.65
N SER A 108 -11.58 27.90 11.36
CA SER A 108 -11.07 29.14 10.73
C SER A 108 -11.91 30.38 11.05
N THR A 109 -13.14 30.22 11.55
CA THR A 109 -14.04 31.35 11.88
C THR A 109 -13.84 31.89 13.30
N PRO A 110 -13.59 31.07 14.34
CA PRO A 110 -13.31 31.58 15.69
C PRO A 110 -11.84 31.97 15.87
N PHE A 111 -10.96 31.40 15.03
CA PHE A 111 -9.51 31.60 15.09
C PHE A 111 -9.08 32.34 13.82
N SER A 112 -8.84 33.65 13.91
CA SER A 112 -8.39 34.50 12.78
C SER A 112 -6.95 34.18 12.30
N SER A 113 -6.33 33.16 12.90
CA SER A 113 -4.99 32.69 12.56
C SER A 113 -5.00 31.81 11.30
N PRO A 114 -3.94 31.84 10.47
CA PRO A 114 -3.81 30.98 9.29
C PRO A 114 -3.66 29.48 9.63
N MET A 115 -3.43 29.13 10.89
CA MET A 115 -3.07 27.78 11.32
C MET A 115 -4.12 26.70 10.99
N PRO A 116 -5.44 26.89 11.24
CA PRO A 116 -6.46 25.87 10.91
C PRO A 116 -6.54 25.60 9.41
N LYS A 117 -6.33 26.63 8.57
CA LYS A 117 -6.31 26.49 7.11
C LYS A 117 -5.13 25.66 6.64
N LEU A 118 -3.95 25.87 7.22
CA LEU A 118 -2.75 25.10 6.90
C LEU A 118 -2.89 23.63 7.31
N ILE A 119 -3.36 23.36 8.53
CA ILE A 119 -3.60 21.99 9.00
C ILE A 119 -4.62 21.29 8.11
N GLY A 120 -5.75 21.94 7.84
CA GLY A 120 -6.78 21.37 6.96
C GLY A 120 -6.27 21.08 5.55
N ALA A 121 -5.44 21.97 4.97
CA ALA A 121 -4.82 21.75 3.68
C ALA A 121 -3.87 20.53 3.66
N ILE A 122 -3.09 20.32 4.73
CA ILE A 122 -2.23 19.13 4.88
C ILE A 122 -3.07 17.86 4.94
N PHE A 123 -4.17 17.86 5.70
CA PHE A 123 -5.09 16.73 5.77
C PHE A 123 -5.72 16.42 4.40
N ILE A 124 -6.16 17.44 3.67
CA ILE A 124 -6.70 17.26 2.32
C ILE A 124 -5.65 16.69 1.37
N GLY A 125 -4.45 17.28 1.34
CA GLY A 125 -3.36 16.83 0.47
C GLY A 125 -2.93 15.39 0.74
N SER A 126 -2.71 15.04 2.02
CA SER A 126 -2.36 13.67 2.43
C SER A 126 -3.47 12.67 2.14
N GLY A 127 -4.73 13.06 2.33
CA GLY A 127 -5.90 12.27 1.96
C GLY A 127 -5.96 11.97 0.47
N LEU A 128 -5.89 13.00 -0.38
CA LEU A 128 -5.90 12.83 -1.84
C LEU A 128 -4.75 11.94 -2.34
N TYR A 129 -3.55 12.10 -1.77
CA TYR A 129 -2.41 11.25 -2.08
C TYR A 129 -2.68 9.78 -1.71
N THR A 130 -3.20 9.54 -0.51
CA THR A 130 -3.52 8.20 0.00
C THR A 130 -4.63 7.55 -0.83
N PHE A 131 -5.63 8.32 -1.25
CA PHE A 131 -6.69 7.87 -2.14
C PHE A 131 -6.14 7.47 -3.52
N TYR A 132 -5.26 8.28 -4.10
CA TYR A 132 -4.60 7.98 -5.37
C TYR A 132 -3.80 6.67 -5.30
N LYS A 133 -3.08 6.43 -4.20
CA LYS A 133 -2.42 5.15 -3.93
C LYS A 133 -3.42 4.00 -3.85
N GLY A 134 -4.54 4.17 -3.15
CA GLY A 134 -5.64 3.19 -3.09
C GLY A 134 -6.16 2.80 -4.48
N ILE A 135 -6.34 3.77 -5.38
CA ILE A 135 -6.75 3.50 -6.77
C ILE A 135 -5.69 2.68 -7.51
N GLN A 136 -4.39 2.97 -7.34
CA GLN A 136 -3.34 2.16 -7.98
C GLN A 136 -3.40 0.71 -7.50
N ILE A 137 -3.56 0.48 -6.20
CA ILE A 137 -3.65 -0.88 -5.64
C ILE A 137 -4.90 -1.60 -6.17
N SER A 138 -6.03 -0.89 -6.28
CA SER A 138 -7.27 -1.44 -6.86
C SER A 138 -7.09 -1.84 -8.32
N LYS A 139 -6.45 -0.99 -9.13
CA LYS A 139 -6.13 -1.30 -10.53
C LYS A 139 -5.23 -2.54 -10.62
N ALA A 140 -4.21 -2.64 -9.77
CA ALA A 140 -3.31 -3.80 -9.73
C ALA A 140 -4.08 -5.09 -9.38
N SER A 141 -4.96 -5.03 -8.38
CA SER A 141 -5.75 -6.19 -7.94
C SER A 141 -6.72 -6.66 -9.04
N LYS A 142 -7.42 -5.74 -9.71
CA LYS A 142 -8.33 -6.06 -10.82
C LYS A 142 -7.60 -6.69 -12.01
N LEU A 143 -6.41 -6.19 -12.35
CA LEU A 143 -5.59 -6.74 -13.43
C LEU A 143 -5.21 -8.20 -13.21
N LEU A 144 -5.05 -8.64 -11.95
CA LEU A 144 -4.72 -10.02 -11.60
C LEU A 144 -5.95 -10.93 -11.51
N GLN A 145 -7.15 -10.39 -11.26
CA GLN A 145 -8.39 -11.17 -11.22
C GLN A 145 -8.92 -11.51 -12.62
N LEU A 146 -8.69 -10.62 -13.60
CA LEU A 146 -9.13 -10.80 -14.99
C LEU A 146 -8.28 -11.80 -15.79
N LYS A 147 -7.26 -12.41 -15.18
CA LYS A 147 -6.16 -13.11 -15.86
C LYS A 147 -5.66 -14.32 -15.09
#